data_AF-A0A535I461-F1
#
_entry.id   AF-A0A535I461-F1
#
_cell.length_a   1.000
_cell.length_b   1.000
_cell.length_c   1.000
_cell.angle_alpha   90.00
_cell.angle_beta   90.00
_cell.angle_gamma   90.00
#
_symmetry.space_group_name_H-M   'P 1'
#
loop_
_entity.id
_entity.type
_entity.pdbx_description
1 polymer ?
#
loop_
_entity_poly.entity_id
_entity_poly.type
_entity_poly.pdbx_seq_one_letter_code
_entity_poly.pdbx_strand_id
1 'polypeptide(L)'
;MSAARRTSARVTTRTGDGGDTSLFSKDRVRKTDPRIDALGDLDEAQSAIGMARAMAPRSSLGRELLELQRGLYVAMSEVATPRLDLARLPQRIDAAALERLDRALEKARASVRVEGRFVIPGETRIAAAVDYARTVARRAERSVVACVDAGLVDADPLLPWPNRASDFLFVLARASERAPRPAKSATAKSQAKTRRAKR
;
A
#
# COMPACT_ATOMS: atom_id res chain seq x y z
N MET A 1 -25.43 35.45 -2.40
CA MET A 1 -24.21 35.17 -3.21
C MET A 1 -24.23 33.70 -3.59
N SER A 2 -24.53 33.40 -4.85
CA SER A 2 -24.70 32.02 -5.37
C SER A 2 -23.35 31.32 -5.46
N ALA A 3 -23.18 30.22 -4.72
CA ALA A 3 -22.02 29.35 -4.86
C ALA A 3 -22.03 28.73 -6.27
N ALA A 4 -20.98 28.99 -7.04
CA ALA A 4 -20.81 28.41 -8.37
C ALA A 4 -20.81 26.88 -8.25
N ARG A 5 -21.81 26.25 -8.86
CA ARG A 5 -21.98 24.80 -8.90
C ARG A 5 -20.84 24.22 -9.73
N ARG A 6 -19.83 23.62 -9.08
CA ARG A 6 -18.75 22.88 -9.75
C ARG A 6 -19.38 21.87 -10.71
N THR A 7 -19.11 22.05 -12.00
CA THR A 7 -19.50 21.09 -13.03
C THR A 7 -18.83 19.75 -12.75
N SER A 8 -19.61 18.67 -12.63
CA SER A 8 -19.06 17.33 -12.50
C SER A 8 -18.24 17.00 -13.74
N ALA A 9 -17.00 16.56 -13.56
CA ALA A 9 -16.20 16.05 -14.66
C ALA A 9 -16.96 14.92 -15.38
N ARG A 10 -16.91 14.89 -16.72
CA ARG A 10 -17.47 13.76 -17.46
C ARG A 10 -16.63 12.52 -17.14
N VAL A 11 -17.27 11.48 -16.62
CA VAL A 11 -16.61 10.22 -16.28
C VAL A 11 -16.18 9.45 -17.54
N THR A 12 -16.88 9.65 -18.67
CA THR A 12 -16.60 8.93 -19.93
C THR A 12 -16.39 9.89 -21.09
N THR A 13 -15.28 9.72 -21.80
CA THR A 13 -14.93 10.50 -23.01
C THR A 13 -15.03 9.68 -24.30
N ARG A 14 -15.10 8.33 -24.21
CA ARG A 14 -15.08 7.37 -25.34
C ARG A 14 -13.84 7.43 -26.25
N THR A 15 -12.83 8.21 -25.88
CA THR A 15 -11.61 8.39 -26.68
C THR A 15 -10.68 7.16 -26.72
N GLY A 16 -11.00 6.12 -25.95
CA GLY A 16 -10.25 4.87 -25.90
C GLY A 16 -11.00 3.65 -26.45
N ASP A 17 -12.13 3.84 -27.12
CA ASP A 17 -12.95 2.74 -27.65
C ASP A 17 -12.24 1.98 -28.79
N GLY A 18 -11.31 2.63 -29.49
CA GLY A 18 -10.43 2.00 -30.50
C GLY A 18 -9.27 1.16 -29.92
N GLY A 19 -9.20 1.02 -28.59
CA GLY A 19 -8.15 0.25 -27.91
C GLY A 19 -6.89 1.02 -27.56
N ASP A 20 -6.87 2.33 -27.78
CA ASP A 20 -5.78 3.23 -27.39
C ASP A 20 -6.11 3.99 -26.10
N THR A 21 -5.08 4.55 -25.45
CA THR A 21 -5.20 5.43 -24.30
C THR A 21 -4.08 6.48 -24.33
N SER A 22 -4.14 7.47 -23.44
CA SER A 22 -3.09 8.49 -23.30
C SER A 22 -2.30 8.30 -22.01
N LEU A 23 -0.99 8.42 -22.10
CA LEU A 23 -0.10 8.59 -20.95
C LEU A 23 -0.21 10.00 -20.37
N PHE A 24 0.48 10.26 -19.25
CA PHE A 24 0.49 11.58 -18.61
C PHE A 24 1.02 12.68 -19.54
N SER A 25 1.99 12.35 -20.41
CA SER A 25 2.54 13.24 -21.45
C SER A 25 1.56 13.57 -22.59
N LYS A 26 0.37 12.94 -22.61
CA LYS A 26 -0.62 12.92 -23.70
C LYS A 26 -0.26 12.01 -24.88
N ASP A 27 0.89 11.35 -24.85
CA ASP A 27 1.27 10.36 -25.86
C ASP A 27 0.23 9.24 -25.93
N ARG A 28 -0.14 8.85 -27.15
CA ARG A 28 -1.13 7.80 -27.40
C ARG A 28 -0.44 6.45 -27.51
N VAL A 29 -0.89 5.49 -26.70
CA VAL A 29 -0.38 4.12 -26.67
C VAL A 29 -1.53 3.12 -26.76
N ARG A 30 -1.23 1.89 -27.18
CA ARG A 30 -2.20 0.79 -27.08
C ARG A 30 -2.49 0.51 -25.60
N LYS A 31 -3.71 0.08 -25.28
CA LYS A 31 -4.05 -0.39 -23.92
C LYS A 31 -3.25 -1.63 -23.47
N THR A 32 -2.57 -2.29 -24.41
CA THR A 32 -1.64 -3.41 -24.17
C THR A 32 -0.18 -2.95 -24.00
N ASP A 33 0.08 -1.65 -23.92
CA ASP A 33 1.42 -1.15 -23.59
C ASP A 33 1.79 -1.61 -22.15
N PRO A 34 3.02 -2.11 -21.91
CA PRO A 34 3.40 -2.63 -20.59
C PRO A 34 3.21 -1.63 -19.44
N ARG A 35 3.32 -0.32 -19.70
CA ARG A 35 3.04 0.70 -18.69
C ARG A 35 1.57 0.72 -18.30
N ILE A 36 0.66 0.49 -19.24
CA ILE A 36 -0.78 0.45 -18.96
C ILE A 36 -1.12 -0.78 -18.12
N ASP A 37 -0.52 -1.93 -18.40
CA ASP A 37 -0.66 -3.14 -17.57
C ASP A 37 -0.13 -2.91 -16.15
N ALA A 38 1.07 -2.30 -16.01
CA ALA A 38 1.63 -1.95 -14.72
C ALA A 38 0.76 -0.94 -13.94
N LEU A 39 0.19 0.06 -14.60
CA LEU A 39 -0.75 1.01 -13.99
C LEU A 39 -2.03 0.30 -13.50
N GLY A 40 -2.57 -0.63 -14.30
CA GLY A 40 -3.73 -1.43 -13.92
C GLY A 40 -3.46 -2.27 -12.68
N ASP A 41 -2.33 -2.96 -12.64
CA ASP A 41 -1.94 -3.79 -11.49
C ASP A 41 -1.67 -2.96 -10.22
N LEU A 42 -1.05 -1.77 -10.36
CA LEU A 42 -0.82 -0.84 -9.25
C LEU A 42 -2.14 -0.28 -8.71
N ASP A 43 -3.10 0.05 -9.58
CA ASP A 43 -4.43 0.52 -9.15
C ASP A 43 -5.24 -0.60 -8.50
N GLU A 44 -5.12 -1.84 -8.99
CA GLU A 44 -5.72 -3.00 -8.36
C GLU A 44 -5.12 -3.26 -6.97
N ALA A 45 -3.79 -3.14 -6.82
CA ALA A 45 -3.13 -3.23 -5.53
C ALA A 45 -3.62 -2.13 -4.57
N GLN A 46 -3.72 -0.89 -5.06
CA GLN A 46 -4.23 0.24 -4.30
C GLN A 46 -5.70 0.01 -3.85
N SER A 47 -6.52 -0.58 -4.72
CA SER A 47 -7.91 -0.91 -4.46
C SER A 47 -8.03 -2.06 -3.44
N ALA A 48 -7.21 -3.10 -3.55
CA ALA A 48 -7.14 -4.21 -2.60
C ALA A 48 -6.73 -3.74 -1.19
N ILE A 49 -5.74 -2.86 -1.10
CA ILE A 49 -5.36 -2.20 0.16
C ILE A 49 -6.53 -1.35 0.69
N GLY A 50 -7.25 -0.66 -0.20
CA GLY A 50 -8.44 0.11 0.15
C GLY A 50 -9.56 -0.74 0.77
N MET A 51 -9.78 -1.95 0.26
CA MET A 51 -10.72 -2.90 0.85
C MET A 51 -10.30 -3.31 2.27
N ALA A 52 -9.02 -3.66 2.48
CA ALA A 52 -8.50 -3.97 3.80
C ALA A 52 -8.63 -2.77 4.76
N ARG A 53 -8.31 -1.56 4.28
CA ARG A 53 -8.42 -0.31 5.05
C ARG A 53 -9.86 -0.05 5.52
N ALA A 54 -10.85 -0.32 4.67
CA ALA A 54 -12.26 -0.13 4.99
C ALA A 54 -12.75 -1.01 6.15
N MET A 55 -12.06 -2.13 6.42
CA MET A 55 -12.36 -3.03 7.54
C MET A 55 -11.74 -2.58 8.87
N ALA A 56 -10.78 -1.65 8.84
CA ALA A 56 -10.11 -1.11 10.03
C ALA A 56 -10.05 0.43 10.02
N PRO A 57 -11.17 1.14 9.80
CA PRO A 57 -11.18 2.59 9.60
C PRO A 57 -10.72 3.30 10.88
N ARG A 58 -9.93 4.38 10.71
CA ARG A 58 -9.39 5.22 11.80
C ARG A 58 -8.46 4.51 12.82
N SER A 59 -8.18 3.22 12.63
CA SER A 59 -7.18 2.48 13.41
C SER A 59 -5.75 2.87 13.02
N SER A 60 -4.75 2.43 13.81
CA SER A 60 -3.34 2.53 13.42
C SER A 60 -3.09 1.81 12.09
N LEU A 61 -3.58 0.57 11.94
CA LEU A 61 -3.50 -0.20 10.70
C LEU A 61 -4.11 0.56 9.51
N GLY A 62 -5.30 1.13 9.69
CA GLY A 62 -5.97 1.89 8.64
C GLY A 62 -5.18 3.13 8.18
N ARG A 63 -4.38 3.74 9.07
CA ARG A 63 -3.46 4.83 8.71
C ARG A 63 -2.27 4.29 7.90
N GLU A 64 -1.65 3.20 8.32
CA GLU A 64 -0.54 2.58 7.57
C GLU A 64 -0.98 2.15 6.16
N LEU A 65 -2.17 1.53 6.04
CA LEU A 65 -2.75 1.15 4.75
C LEU A 65 -3.06 2.37 3.87
N LEU A 66 -3.51 3.49 4.46
CA LEU A 66 -3.71 4.73 3.71
C LEU A 66 -2.39 5.31 3.17
N GLU A 67 -1.31 5.28 3.95
CA GLU A 67 0.00 5.72 3.49
C GLU A 67 0.52 4.85 2.34
N LEU A 68 0.30 3.53 2.39
CA LEU A 68 0.60 2.65 1.26
C LEU A 68 -0.20 3.00 0.00
N GLN A 69 -1.49 3.30 0.12
CA GLN A 69 -2.29 3.74 -1.03
C GLN A 69 -1.77 5.04 -1.64
N ARG A 70 -1.34 6.00 -0.80
CA ARG A 70 -0.72 7.24 -1.28
C ARG A 70 0.59 6.98 -2.01
N GLY A 71 1.42 6.07 -1.49
CA GLY A 71 2.65 5.68 -2.15
C GLY A 71 2.41 5.01 -3.51
N LEU A 72 1.42 4.11 -3.61
CA LEU A 72 1.02 3.51 -4.89
C LEU A 72 0.50 4.56 -5.88
N TYR A 73 -0.24 5.57 -5.41
CA TYR A 73 -0.66 6.69 -6.26
C TYR A 73 0.53 7.43 -6.86
N VAL A 74 1.56 7.71 -6.05
CA VAL A 74 2.81 8.35 -6.53
C VAL A 74 3.54 7.43 -7.52
N ALA A 75 3.67 6.13 -7.21
CA ALA A 75 4.28 5.15 -8.11
C ALA A 75 3.55 5.08 -9.47
N MET A 76 2.21 5.08 -9.47
CA MET A 76 1.42 5.15 -10.70
C MET A 76 1.70 6.42 -11.50
N SER A 77 1.78 7.58 -10.84
CA SER A 77 2.09 8.83 -11.53
C SER A 77 3.45 8.80 -12.24
N GLU A 78 4.42 8.14 -11.63
CA GLU A 78 5.77 7.94 -12.19
C GLU A 78 5.75 6.97 -13.37
N VAL A 79 5.11 5.81 -13.25
CA VAL A 79 4.96 4.83 -14.36
C VAL A 79 4.19 5.41 -15.56
N ALA A 80 3.21 6.26 -15.31
CA ALA A 80 2.42 6.91 -16.36
C ALA A 80 3.17 8.02 -17.11
N THR A 81 4.35 8.43 -16.62
CA THR A 81 5.08 9.60 -17.12
C THR A 81 6.36 9.17 -17.84
N PRO A 82 6.58 9.59 -19.10
CA PRO A 82 7.83 9.34 -19.79
C PRO A 82 9.04 9.87 -19.03
N ARG A 83 10.19 9.18 -19.15
CA ARG A 83 11.43 9.52 -18.43
C ARG A 83 11.84 11.00 -18.53
N LEU A 84 11.71 11.59 -19.72
CA LEU A 84 12.05 13.00 -19.97
C LEU A 84 11.13 14.00 -19.27
N ASP A 85 9.91 13.58 -18.91
CA ASP A 85 8.91 14.41 -18.24
C ASP A 85 8.86 14.19 -16.72
N LEU A 86 9.64 13.26 -16.16
CA LEU A 86 9.59 12.92 -14.72
C LEU A 86 9.85 14.12 -13.81
N ALA A 87 10.70 15.06 -14.23
CA ALA A 87 10.98 16.29 -13.48
C ALA A 87 9.76 17.22 -13.32
N ARG A 88 8.68 16.99 -14.08
CA ARG A 88 7.43 17.77 -14.01
C ARG A 88 6.46 17.22 -12.98
N LEU A 89 6.71 16.02 -12.44
CA LEU A 89 5.86 15.44 -11.41
C LEU A 89 6.07 16.17 -10.08
N PRO A 90 4.99 16.51 -9.35
CA PRO A 90 5.10 17.19 -8.06
C PRO A 90 5.68 16.29 -6.97
N GLN A 91 5.53 14.98 -7.11
CA GLN A 91 6.05 13.95 -6.21
C GLN A 91 6.49 12.75 -7.03
N ARG A 92 7.55 12.11 -6.58
CA ARG A 92 8.08 10.86 -7.13
C ARG A 92 8.37 9.90 -5.99
N ILE A 93 8.50 8.63 -6.30
CA ILE A 93 9.13 7.72 -5.35
C ILE A 93 10.61 8.12 -5.33
N ASP A 94 11.07 8.59 -4.16
CA ASP A 94 12.44 9.00 -3.91
C ASP A 94 13.05 8.17 -2.78
N ALA A 95 14.35 8.36 -2.52
CA ALA A 95 15.06 7.67 -1.44
C ALA A 95 14.39 7.93 -0.06
N ALA A 96 13.85 9.13 0.15
CA ALA A 96 13.15 9.46 1.39
C ALA A 96 11.81 8.71 1.54
N ALA A 97 11.09 8.46 0.45
CA ALA A 97 9.88 7.65 0.43
C ALA A 97 10.18 6.18 0.76
N LEU A 98 11.26 5.64 0.20
CA LEU A 98 11.72 4.30 0.52
C LEU A 98 12.13 4.18 2.00
N GLU A 99 12.92 5.14 2.49
CA GLU A 99 13.38 5.15 3.89
C GLU A 99 12.21 5.31 4.89
N ARG A 100 11.17 6.11 4.56
CA ARG A 100 9.94 6.18 5.36
C ARG A 100 9.26 4.82 5.46
N LEU A 101 9.19 4.08 4.35
CA LEU A 101 8.58 2.74 4.33
C LEU A 101 9.42 1.72 5.09
N ASP A 102 10.75 1.75 4.95
CA ASP A 102 11.66 0.90 5.71
C ASP A 102 11.50 1.10 7.23
N ARG A 103 11.43 2.36 7.68
CA ARG A 103 11.19 2.66 9.10
C ARG A 103 9.83 2.15 9.59
N ALA A 104 8.78 2.29 8.78
CA ALA A 104 7.45 1.79 9.12
C ALA A 104 7.44 0.25 9.22
N LEU A 105 8.11 -0.42 8.28
CA LEU A 105 8.31 -1.87 8.28
C LEU A 105 9.02 -2.33 9.56
N GLU A 106 10.18 -1.76 9.89
CA GLU A 106 10.94 -2.17 11.07
C GLU A 106 10.16 -1.93 12.37
N LYS A 107 9.44 -0.80 12.46
CA LYS A 107 8.56 -0.52 13.60
C LYS A 107 7.46 -1.57 13.74
N ALA A 108 6.80 -1.95 12.66
CA ALA A 108 5.76 -2.99 12.70
C ALA A 108 6.37 -4.37 13.01
N ARG A 109 7.54 -4.67 12.44
CA ARG A 109 8.27 -5.91 12.67
C ARG A 109 8.64 -6.08 14.14
N ALA A 110 9.02 -5.02 14.83
CA ALA A 110 9.30 -5.07 16.28
C ALA A 110 8.07 -5.47 17.13
N SER A 111 6.85 -5.29 16.62
CA SER A 111 5.61 -5.67 17.32
C SER A 111 5.15 -7.12 17.05
N VAL A 112 5.78 -7.80 16.09
CA VAL A 112 5.39 -9.12 15.60
C VAL A 112 6.56 -10.10 15.69
N ARG A 113 6.32 -11.27 16.27
CA ARG A 113 7.25 -12.40 16.14
C ARG A 113 6.92 -13.09 14.83
N VAL A 114 7.64 -12.75 13.77
CA VAL A 114 7.58 -13.47 12.50
C VAL A 114 8.31 -14.79 12.69
N GLU A 115 7.61 -15.90 12.53
CA GLU A 115 8.19 -17.23 12.62
C GLU A 115 8.81 -17.58 11.26
N GLY A 116 9.98 -18.24 11.27
CA GLY A 116 10.71 -18.61 10.05
C GLY A 116 10.09 -19.77 9.25
N ARG A 117 8.75 -19.88 9.25
CA ARG A 117 8.00 -20.91 8.53
C ARG A 117 6.97 -20.26 7.61
N PHE A 118 6.53 -21.00 6.59
CA PHE A 118 5.43 -20.55 5.74
C PHE A 118 4.16 -20.32 6.56
N VAL A 119 3.43 -19.27 6.21
CA VAL A 119 2.19 -18.87 6.87
C VAL A 119 1.02 -19.08 5.91
N ILE A 120 -0.02 -19.75 6.39
CA ILE A 120 -1.30 -19.86 5.68
C ILE A 120 -2.09 -18.56 5.96
N PRO A 121 -2.47 -17.79 4.92
CA PRO A 121 -3.17 -16.53 5.13
C PRO A 121 -4.60 -16.78 5.60
N GLY A 122 -5.10 -15.91 6.50
CA GLY A 122 -6.53 -15.80 6.78
C GLY A 122 -7.00 -16.13 8.19
N GLU A 123 -6.11 -16.15 9.19
CA GLU A 123 -6.47 -16.32 10.61
C GLU A 123 -7.56 -15.33 11.07
N THR A 124 -7.55 -14.09 10.54
CA THR A 124 -8.63 -13.12 10.75
C THR A 124 -9.07 -12.50 9.43
N ARG A 125 -10.31 -11.99 9.37
CA ARG A 125 -10.85 -11.34 8.17
C ARG A 125 -9.96 -10.19 7.68
N ILE A 126 -9.46 -9.38 8.60
CA ILE A 126 -8.56 -8.26 8.25
C ILE A 126 -7.20 -8.76 7.78
N ALA A 127 -6.63 -9.78 8.42
CA ALA A 127 -5.35 -10.36 7.99
C ALA A 127 -5.47 -11.00 6.59
N ALA A 128 -6.57 -11.71 6.32
CA ALA A 128 -6.87 -12.27 5.00
C ALA A 128 -6.90 -11.19 3.91
N ALA A 129 -7.57 -10.07 4.16
CA ALA A 129 -7.65 -8.95 3.21
C ALA A 129 -6.29 -8.30 2.96
N VAL A 130 -5.47 -8.14 4.01
CA VAL A 130 -4.11 -7.58 3.89
C VAL A 130 -3.18 -8.56 3.14
N ASP A 131 -3.28 -9.87 3.39
CA ASP A 131 -2.53 -10.88 2.63
C ASP A 131 -2.95 -10.94 1.16
N TYR A 132 -4.25 -10.80 0.87
CA TYR A 132 -4.71 -10.69 -0.51
C TYR A 132 -4.08 -9.47 -1.18
N ALA A 133 -4.16 -8.29 -0.54
CA ALA A 133 -3.53 -7.07 -1.05
C ALA A 133 -2.01 -7.24 -1.27
N ARG A 134 -1.31 -7.98 -0.39
CA ARG A 134 0.11 -8.32 -0.57
C ARG A 134 0.35 -9.10 -1.85
N THR A 135 -0.49 -10.09 -2.17
CA THR A 135 -0.33 -10.88 -3.41
C THR A 135 -0.53 -10.03 -4.67
N VAL A 136 -1.50 -9.10 -4.63
CA VAL A 136 -1.74 -8.14 -5.72
C VAL A 136 -0.57 -7.17 -5.86
N ALA A 137 -0.04 -6.64 -4.74
CA ALA A 137 1.15 -5.78 -4.75
C ALA A 137 2.37 -6.47 -5.37
N ARG A 138 2.58 -7.77 -5.09
CA ARG A 138 3.64 -8.57 -5.74
C ARG A 138 3.41 -8.79 -7.23
N ARG A 139 2.15 -8.84 -7.69
CA ARG A 139 1.85 -8.86 -9.13
C ARG A 139 2.19 -7.53 -9.77
N ALA A 140 1.77 -6.42 -9.16
CA ALA A 140 2.11 -5.08 -9.62
C ALA A 140 3.64 -4.87 -9.69
N GLU A 141 4.39 -5.34 -8.69
CA GLU A 141 5.85 -5.34 -8.70
C GLU A 141 6.42 -6.00 -9.98
N ARG A 142 5.92 -7.19 -10.35
CA ARG A 142 6.39 -7.89 -11.57
C ARG A 142 6.08 -7.10 -12.84
N SER A 143 4.94 -6.44 -12.90
CA SER A 143 4.57 -5.61 -14.07
C SER A 143 5.42 -4.34 -14.15
N VAL A 144 5.82 -3.76 -13.02
CA VAL A 144 6.81 -2.68 -12.98
C VAL A 144 8.19 -3.18 -13.41
N VAL A 145 8.63 -4.37 -12.98
CA VAL A 145 9.87 -5.01 -13.47
C VAL A 145 9.84 -5.13 -14.99
N ALA A 146 8.74 -5.60 -15.57
CA ALA A 146 8.61 -5.71 -17.03
C ALA A 146 8.78 -4.35 -17.74
N CYS A 147 8.28 -3.26 -17.15
CA CYS A 147 8.49 -1.90 -17.66
C CYS A 147 9.95 -1.45 -17.57
N VAL A 148 10.64 -1.81 -16.48
CA VAL A 148 12.06 -1.51 -16.27
C VAL A 148 12.92 -2.27 -17.28
N ASP A 149 12.69 -3.58 -17.44
CA ASP A 149 13.41 -4.44 -18.39
C ASP A 149 13.22 -3.97 -19.84
N ALA A 150 12.02 -3.45 -20.17
CA ALA A 150 11.73 -2.84 -21.47
C ALA A 150 12.30 -1.43 -21.65
N GLY A 151 12.98 -0.86 -20.65
CA GLY A 151 13.54 0.49 -20.70
C GLY A 151 12.51 1.62 -20.68
N LEU A 152 11.26 1.35 -20.28
CA LEU A 152 10.16 2.31 -20.28
C LEU A 152 10.12 3.16 -19.00
N VAL A 153 10.61 2.62 -17.89
CA VAL A 153 10.57 3.25 -16.56
C VAL A 153 11.94 3.08 -15.88
N ASP A 154 12.35 4.04 -15.07
CA ASP A 154 13.61 3.95 -14.30
C ASP A 154 13.44 3.03 -13.08
N ALA A 155 14.47 2.23 -12.80
CA ALA A 155 14.41 1.25 -11.71
C ALA A 155 14.53 1.90 -10.33
N ASP A 156 15.52 2.78 -10.14
CA ASP A 156 15.85 3.35 -8.83
C ASP A 156 15.25 4.76 -8.68
N PRO A 157 14.50 5.06 -7.60
CA PRO A 157 14.13 4.21 -6.46
C PRO A 157 12.71 3.64 -6.53
N LEU A 158 12.08 3.66 -7.71
CA LEU A 158 10.71 3.19 -7.90
C LEU A 158 10.56 1.69 -7.58
N LEU A 159 11.41 0.83 -8.15
CA LEU A 159 11.28 -0.63 -8.09
C LEU A 159 11.46 -1.23 -6.69
N PRO A 160 12.40 -0.75 -5.85
CA PRO A 160 12.49 -1.19 -4.45
C PRO A 160 11.23 -0.91 -3.61
N TRP A 161 10.45 0.11 -3.97
CA TRP A 161 9.30 0.55 -3.17
C TRP A 161 8.14 -0.46 -3.12
N PRO A 162 7.58 -0.97 -4.23
CA PRO A 162 6.51 -1.98 -4.20
C PRO A 162 6.99 -3.32 -3.60
N ASN A 163 8.28 -3.67 -3.79
CA ASN A 163 8.90 -4.82 -3.12
C ASN A 163 8.77 -4.68 -1.59
N ARG A 164 9.23 -3.55 -1.06
CA ARG A 164 9.15 -3.24 0.37
C ARG A 164 7.72 -3.08 0.89
N ALA A 165 6.82 -2.55 0.05
CA ALA A 165 5.40 -2.44 0.39
C ALA A 165 4.78 -3.83 0.58
N SER A 166 5.18 -4.82 -0.23
CA SER A 166 4.72 -6.20 -0.09
C SER A 166 5.19 -6.86 1.21
N ASP A 167 6.43 -6.60 1.63
CA ASP A 167 6.97 -7.03 2.93
C ASP A 167 6.20 -6.37 4.09
N PHE A 168 5.90 -5.07 3.97
CA PHE A 168 5.17 -4.34 4.99
C PHE A 168 3.74 -4.88 5.14
N LEU A 169 3.04 -5.14 4.03
CA LEU A 169 1.73 -5.79 4.07
C LEU A 169 1.79 -7.16 4.75
N PHE A 170 2.83 -7.96 4.51
CA PHE A 170 3.01 -9.24 5.22
C PHE A 170 3.07 -9.02 6.74
N VAL A 171 3.92 -8.10 7.20
CA VAL A 171 4.07 -7.81 8.64
C VAL A 171 2.78 -7.26 9.23
N LEU A 172 2.06 -6.39 8.53
CA LEU A 172 0.77 -5.84 8.97
C LEU A 172 -0.31 -6.93 9.09
N ALA A 173 -0.35 -7.91 8.17
CA ALA A 173 -1.26 -9.04 8.27
C ALA A 173 -0.99 -9.83 9.55
N ARG A 174 0.27 -10.20 9.81
CA ARG A 174 0.67 -10.93 11.03
C ARG A 174 0.43 -10.12 12.31
N ALA A 175 0.60 -8.80 12.28
CA ALA A 175 0.28 -7.92 13.41
C ALA A 175 -1.22 -7.96 13.75
N SER A 176 -2.07 -8.12 12.73
CA SER A 176 -3.53 -8.12 12.85
C SER A 176 -4.12 -9.45 13.33
N GLU A 177 -3.32 -10.51 13.38
CA GLU A 177 -3.72 -11.83 13.89
C GLU A 177 -3.56 -11.94 15.40
N ARG A 178 -2.80 -11.03 16.01
CA ARG A 178 -2.62 -11.00 17.46
C ARG A 178 -3.88 -10.44 18.11
N ALA A 179 -4.50 -11.24 18.97
CA ALA A 179 -5.52 -10.74 19.87
C ALA A 179 -4.94 -9.56 20.69
N PRO A 180 -5.73 -8.51 20.98
CA PRO A 180 -5.30 -7.46 21.89
C PRO A 180 -4.88 -8.13 23.20
N ARG A 181 -3.61 -7.95 23.60
CA ARG A 181 -3.15 -8.41 24.91
C ARG A 181 -4.11 -7.82 25.93
N PRO A 182 -4.77 -8.62 26.80
CA PRO A 182 -5.52 -8.03 27.91
C PRO A 182 -4.55 -7.12 28.66
N ALA A 183 -4.97 -5.88 28.89
CA ALA A 183 -4.22 -4.96 29.73
C ALA A 183 -3.92 -5.70 31.02
N LYS A 184 -2.64 -5.78 31.41
CA LYS A 184 -2.25 -6.39 32.70
C LYS A 184 -3.07 -5.66 33.77
N SER A 185 -4.10 -6.30 34.30
CA SER A 185 -4.93 -5.71 35.35
C SER A 185 -4.00 -5.47 36.54
N ALA A 186 -3.76 -4.20 36.85
CA ALA A 186 -2.96 -3.77 38.00
C ALA A 186 -3.59 -4.19 39.35
N THR A 187 -4.71 -4.90 39.35
CA THR A 187 -5.51 -5.23 40.52
C THR A 187 -4.99 -6.41 41.35
N ALA A 188 -4.02 -7.21 40.87
CA ALA A 188 -3.54 -8.37 41.64
C ALA A 188 -2.46 -8.04 42.69
N LYS A 189 -1.85 -6.84 42.69
CA LYS A 189 -0.81 -6.46 43.66
C LYS A 189 -1.32 -5.72 44.91
N SER A 190 -2.60 -5.31 44.94
CA SER A 190 -3.19 -4.65 46.12
C SER A 190 -3.68 -5.64 47.18
N GLN A 191 -4.26 -6.78 46.78
CA GLN A 191 -4.84 -7.74 47.73
C GLN A 191 -3.80 -8.61 48.48
N ALA A 192 -2.57 -8.71 47.97
CA ALA A 192 -1.49 -9.44 48.64
C ALA A 192 -0.82 -8.63 49.78
N LYS A 193 -0.89 -7.28 49.75
CA LYS A 193 -0.34 -6.44 50.84
C LYS A 193 -1.28 -6.37 52.05
N THR A 194 -2.60 -6.47 51.87
CA THR A 194 -3.55 -6.38 53.00
C THR A 194 -3.65 -7.68 53.82
N ARG A 195 -3.33 -8.85 53.25
CA ARG A 195 -3.32 -10.13 54.01
C ARG A 195 -2.04 -10.37 54.82
N ARG A 196 -0.94 -9.66 54.53
CA ARG A 196 0.33 -9.81 55.25
C ARG A 196 0.51 -8.82 56.42
N ALA A 197 -0.39 -7.86 56.56
CA ALA A 197 -0.44 -6.90 57.67
C ALA A 197 -1.45 -7.29 58.78
N LYS A 198 -2.10 -8.46 58.66
CA LYS A 198 -3.04 -9.01 59.65
C LYS A 198 -2.58 -10.37 60.23
N ARG A 199 -1.28 -10.67 60.15
CA ARG A 199 -0.64 -11.81 60.81
C ARG A 199 0.58 -11.33 61.56
#